data_AF-A0A673JHV7-F1
#
_entry.id   AF-A0A673JHV7-F1
#
_cell.length_a   1.000
_cell.length_b   1.000
_cell.length_c   1.000
_cell.angle_alpha   90.00
_cell.angle_beta   90.00
_cell.angle_gamma   90.00
#
_symmetry.space_group_name_H-M   'P 1'
#
loop_
_entity.id
_entity.type
_entity.pdbx_description
1 polymer ?
#
loop_
_entity_poly.entity_id
_entity_poly.type
_entity_poly.pdbx_seq_one_letter_code
_entity_poly.pdbx_strand_id
1 'polypeptide(L)'
;YCIPASQSETSIQTDHGIIVFFVVLFGHISCLEDTGTYFPSVKRCPGRYLQPCSDAVKRWLRSMKKSGKILLLITSSHSDYCRLVCEHILGSDFEELFDIIITNALKPGFFSLVPQQRPFRTLVDDVEDSEGLPSLEKPGWYSQESELDQILRCLKNPTPRMKSPSAVSNQWGSYFVDVQKNEGEETRSLTWCCHSIHTYSTMAIPSIEAIADLPLDFKFQRFSSDKPITTGYYPRPPDSLLKWEEN
;
A
#
# COMPACT_ATOMS: atom_id res chain seq x y z
N TYR A 1 -37.01 -11.40 4.80
CA TYR A 1 -37.32 -10.31 3.86
C TYR A 1 -36.58 -10.57 2.57
N CYS A 2 -37.30 -10.74 1.46
CA CYS A 2 -36.69 -10.76 0.13
C CYS A 2 -36.81 -9.35 -0.46
N ILE A 3 -35.70 -8.78 -0.95
CA ILE A 3 -35.74 -7.53 -1.70
C ILE A 3 -36.36 -7.85 -3.08
N PRO A 4 -37.32 -7.05 -3.59
CA PRO A 4 -37.89 -7.29 -4.91
C PRO A 4 -36.83 -7.10 -6.00
N ALA A 5 -36.76 -8.04 -6.95
CA ALA A 5 -35.65 -8.16 -7.90
C ALA A 5 -35.29 -6.86 -8.66
N SER A 6 -36.30 -6.05 -9.01
CA SER A 6 -36.14 -4.77 -9.71
C SER A 6 -35.38 -3.71 -8.90
N GLN A 7 -35.40 -3.75 -7.57
CA GLN A 7 -34.58 -2.87 -6.73
C GLN A 7 -33.14 -3.37 -6.60
N SER A 8 -32.91 -4.68 -6.60
CA SER A 8 -31.55 -5.22 -6.63
C SER A 8 -30.85 -5.01 -7.97
N GLU A 9 -31.53 -5.19 -9.11
CA GLU A 9 -30.95 -4.95 -10.44
C GLU A 9 -30.55 -3.48 -10.64
N THR A 10 -31.40 -2.55 -10.19
CA THR A 10 -31.11 -1.10 -10.28
C THR A 10 -30.02 -0.64 -9.31
N SER A 11 -29.90 -1.24 -8.12
CA SER A 11 -28.72 -1.04 -7.25
C SER A 11 -27.46 -1.53 -7.95
N ILE A 12 -27.43 -2.79 -8.41
CA ILE A 12 -26.26 -3.42 -9.04
C ILE A 12 -25.81 -2.63 -10.29
N GLN A 13 -26.74 -2.14 -11.12
CA GLN A 13 -26.41 -1.24 -12.24
C GLN A 13 -25.81 0.09 -11.78
N THR A 14 -26.32 0.67 -10.68
CA THR A 14 -25.78 1.91 -10.09
C THR A 14 -24.36 1.68 -9.55
N ASP A 15 -24.16 0.59 -8.81
CA ASP A 15 -22.86 0.17 -8.26
C ASP A 15 -21.83 -0.07 -9.37
N HIS A 16 -22.20 -0.78 -10.44
CA HIS A 16 -21.37 -0.93 -11.64
C HIS A 16 -21.06 0.42 -12.31
N GLY A 17 -22.04 1.32 -12.43
CA GLY A 17 -21.84 2.66 -12.99
C GLY A 17 -20.83 3.50 -12.18
N ILE A 18 -20.91 3.43 -10.84
CA ILE A 18 -19.97 4.08 -9.92
C ILE A 18 -18.57 3.48 -10.05
N ILE A 19 -18.44 2.14 -10.12
CA ILE A 19 -17.16 1.45 -10.31
C ILE A 19 -16.52 1.85 -11.63
N VAL A 20 -17.28 1.84 -12.74
CA VAL A 20 -16.79 2.25 -14.06
C VAL A 20 -16.38 3.73 -14.07
N PHE A 21 -17.15 4.61 -13.42
CA PHE A 21 -16.77 6.02 -13.28
C PHE A 21 -15.43 6.20 -12.56
N PHE A 22 -15.17 5.46 -11.47
CA PHE A 22 -13.87 5.51 -10.79
C PHE A 22 -12.73 4.90 -11.62
N VAL A 23 -12.99 3.83 -12.38
CA VAL A 23 -12.00 3.24 -13.31
C VAL A 23 -11.61 4.21 -14.42
N VAL A 24 -12.55 5.03 -14.91
CA VAL A 24 -12.25 6.11 -15.87
C VAL A 24 -11.53 7.28 -15.17
N LEU A 25 -12.02 7.75 -14.02
CA LEU A 25 -11.45 8.91 -13.31
C LEU A 25 -10.00 8.70 -12.85
N PHE A 26 -9.64 7.46 -12.49
CA PHE A 26 -8.29 7.05 -12.11
C PHE A 26 -7.58 6.24 -13.21
N GLY A 27 -8.08 6.32 -14.45
CA GLY A 27 -7.53 5.59 -15.59
C GLY A 27 -6.12 6.06 -15.94
N HIS A 28 -5.25 5.10 -16.30
CA HIS A 28 -3.87 5.31 -16.76
C HIS A 28 -3.79 6.34 -17.90
N ILE A 29 -4.63 6.17 -18.92
CA ILE A 29 -4.78 7.10 -20.06
C ILE A 29 -5.10 8.52 -19.58
N SER A 30 -5.95 8.68 -18.56
CA SER A 30 -6.33 10.00 -18.03
C SER A 30 -5.23 10.72 -17.28
N CYS A 31 -4.18 10.03 -16.84
CA CYS A 31 -2.97 10.68 -16.38
C CYS A 31 -2.14 11.18 -17.58
N LEU A 32 -1.86 10.32 -18.57
CA LEU A 32 -1.04 10.67 -19.73
C LEU A 32 -1.64 11.80 -20.58
N GLU A 33 -2.94 11.74 -20.89
CA GLU A 33 -3.64 12.74 -21.71
C GLU A 33 -4.03 14.02 -20.94
N ASP A 34 -3.76 14.07 -19.63
CA ASP A 34 -4.21 15.13 -18.71
C ASP A 34 -5.74 15.38 -18.74
N THR A 35 -6.53 14.30 -18.81
CA THR A 35 -7.99 14.38 -18.94
C THR A 35 -8.74 14.24 -17.61
N GLY A 36 -10.01 14.66 -17.62
CA GLY A 36 -10.84 14.68 -16.41
C GLY A 36 -10.49 15.83 -15.47
N THR A 37 -10.65 15.62 -14.16
CA THR A 37 -10.42 16.66 -13.14
C THR A 37 -9.40 16.26 -12.06
N TYR A 38 -9.11 14.97 -11.91
CA TYR A 38 -8.23 14.44 -10.86
C TYR A 38 -6.76 14.71 -11.18
N PHE A 39 -6.20 14.04 -12.19
CA PHE A 39 -4.77 14.16 -12.54
C PHE A 39 -4.34 15.60 -12.84
N PRO A 40 -5.10 16.43 -13.60
CA PRO A 40 -4.73 17.84 -13.81
C PRO A 40 -4.71 18.67 -12.52
N SER A 41 -5.59 18.35 -11.55
CA SER A 41 -5.60 19.05 -10.26
C SER A 41 -4.41 18.66 -9.38
N VAL A 42 -4.03 17.38 -9.39
CA VAL A 42 -2.85 16.87 -8.66
C VAL A 42 -1.57 17.43 -9.31
N LYS A 43 -1.41 17.37 -10.63
CA LYS A 43 -0.28 17.95 -11.38
C LYS A 43 -0.09 19.44 -11.12
N ARG A 44 -1.17 20.22 -11.15
CA ARG A 44 -1.12 21.68 -10.94
C ARG A 44 -0.74 22.09 -9.52
N CYS A 45 -1.03 21.27 -8.51
CA CYS A 45 -0.76 21.61 -7.11
C CYS A 45 -0.60 20.35 -6.24
N PRO A 46 0.50 19.58 -6.40
CA PRO A 46 0.65 18.28 -5.73
C PRO A 46 0.66 18.42 -4.21
N GLY A 47 1.25 19.48 -3.66
CA GLY A 47 1.28 19.78 -2.22
C GLY A 47 -0.09 20.00 -1.55
N ARG A 48 -1.19 20.09 -2.31
CA ARG A 48 -2.56 20.09 -1.76
C ARG A 48 -3.09 18.67 -1.49
N TYR A 49 -2.53 17.66 -2.14
CA TYR A 49 -3.05 16.28 -2.15
C TYR A 49 -2.02 15.25 -1.64
N LEU A 50 -0.73 15.56 -1.77
CA LEU A 50 0.40 14.70 -1.44
C LEU A 50 1.20 15.32 -0.30
N GLN A 51 1.24 14.63 0.84
CA GLN A 51 2.10 14.99 1.98
C GLN A 51 3.54 14.54 1.69
N PRO A 52 4.54 15.45 1.71
CA PRO A 52 5.94 15.05 1.59
C PRO A 52 6.41 14.18 2.76
N CYS A 53 7.27 13.21 2.47
CA CYS A 53 7.95 12.43 3.50
C CYS A 53 8.98 13.31 4.23
N SER A 54 9.17 13.05 5.52
CA SER A 54 10.18 13.75 6.31
C SER A 54 11.61 13.41 5.86
N ASP A 55 12.57 14.25 6.22
CA ASP A 55 13.98 13.95 6.03
C ASP A 55 14.43 12.70 6.81
N ALA A 56 13.69 12.27 7.85
CA ALA A 56 13.95 11.00 8.52
C ALA A 56 13.74 9.83 7.56
N VAL A 57 12.60 9.77 6.86
CA VAL A 57 12.32 8.73 5.85
C VAL A 57 13.36 8.78 4.72
N LYS A 58 13.72 9.98 4.24
CA LYS A 58 14.72 10.15 3.18
C LYS A 58 16.13 9.71 3.61
N ARG A 59 16.52 9.98 4.87
CA ARG A 59 17.76 9.45 5.47
C ARG A 59 17.69 7.93 5.67
N TRP A 60 16.55 7.41 6.09
CA TRP A 60 16.33 5.98 6.35
C TRP A 60 16.43 5.13 5.08
N LEU A 61 15.82 5.57 3.97
CA LEU A 61 15.96 4.94 2.65
C LEU A 61 17.43 4.89 2.19
N ARG A 62 18.13 6.04 2.20
CA ARG A 62 19.57 6.11 1.88
C ARG A 62 20.42 5.26 2.84
N SER A 63 20.05 5.16 4.11
CA SER A 63 20.72 4.31 5.12
C SER A 63 20.56 2.82 4.81
N MET A 64 19.35 2.37 4.46
CA MET A 64 19.11 0.98 4.07
C MET A 64 19.92 0.60 2.83
N LYS A 65 19.90 1.43 1.77
CA LYS A 65 20.71 1.20 0.56
C LYS A 65 22.22 1.18 0.88
N LYS A 66 22.71 2.13 1.68
CA LYS A 66 24.11 2.14 2.16
C LYS A 66 24.48 0.92 3.02
N SER A 67 23.52 0.30 3.71
CA SER A 67 23.72 -0.94 4.48
C SER A 67 23.70 -2.22 3.63
N GLY A 68 23.61 -2.12 2.30
CA GLY A 68 23.58 -3.27 1.39
C GLY A 68 22.21 -3.96 1.32
N LYS A 69 21.12 -3.26 1.66
CA LYS A 69 19.75 -3.73 1.36
C LYS A 69 19.37 -3.26 -0.04
N ILE A 70 18.75 -4.15 -0.82
CA ILE A 70 18.16 -3.81 -2.12
C ILE A 70 16.81 -3.13 -1.87
N LEU A 71 16.60 -1.95 -2.45
CA LEU A 71 15.36 -1.18 -2.32
C LEU A 71 14.53 -1.28 -3.61
N LEU A 72 13.28 -1.73 -3.47
CA LEU A 72 12.38 -2.04 -4.57
C LEU A 72 11.05 -1.31 -4.39
N LEU A 73 10.65 -0.52 -5.39
CA LEU A 73 9.35 0.14 -5.46
C LEU A 73 8.45 -0.62 -6.43
N ILE A 74 7.25 -1.06 -6.00
CA ILE A 74 6.29 -1.78 -6.85
C ILE A 74 4.92 -1.08 -6.80
N THR A 75 4.53 -0.38 -7.86
CA THR A 75 3.23 0.30 -7.97
C THR A 75 2.37 -0.25 -9.11
N SER A 76 1.05 -0.19 -8.93
CA SER A 76 0.09 -0.46 -10.02
C SER A 76 -0.20 0.78 -10.87
N SER A 77 0.31 1.96 -10.48
CA SER A 77 0.24 3.20 -11.25
C SER A 77 1.18 3.16 -12.47
N HIS A 78 0.93 4.04 -13.44
CA HIS A 78 1.86 4.33 -14.52
C HIS A 78 3.14 5.03 -14.02
N SER A 79 4.20 5.06 -14.84
CA SER A 79 5.47 5.66 -14.49
C SER A 79 5.42 7.19 -14.43
N ASP A 80 4.67 7.86 -15.31
CA ASP A 80 4.50 9.33 -15.26
C ASP A 80 3.87 9.78 -13.92
N TYR A 81 2.83 9.09 -13.46
CA TYR A 81 2.21 9.35 -12.16
C TYR A 81 3.10 8.91 -10.98
N CYS A 82 3.82 7.79 -11.11
CA CYS A 82 4.78 7.34 -10.10
C CYS A 82 5.88 8.37 -9.90
N ARG A 83 6.45 8.87 -11.00
CA ARG A 83 7.45 9.93 -11.07
C ARG A 83 6.96 11.19 -10.39
N LEU A 84 5.82 11.74 -10.84
CA LEU A 84 5.21 12.93 -10.26
C LEU A 84 5.00 12.82 -8.74
N VAL A 85 4.48 11.69 -8.27
CA VAL A 85 4.26 11.46 -6.83
C VAL A 85 5.61 11.43 -6.10
N CYS A 86 6.57 10.64 -6.58
CA CYS A 86 7.84 10.44 -5.89
C CYS A 86 8.75 11.69 -5.91
N GLU A 87 8.79 12.44 -7.00
CA GLU A 87 9.51 13.72 -7.08
C GLU A 87 8.99 14.73 -6.04
N HIS A 88 7.67 14.77 -5.83
CA HIS A 88 7.06 15.63 -4.81
C HIS A 88 7.23 15.09 -3.38
N ILE A 89 7.05 13.78 -3.14
CA ILE A 89 7.08 13.24 -1.76
C ILE A 89 8.49 12.93 -1.23
N LEU A 90 9.41 12.48 -2.08
CA LEU A 90 10.77 12.10 -1.72
C LEU A 90 11.79 13.14 -2.18
N GLY A 91 11.63 13.71 -3.37
CA GLY A 91 12.53 14.69 -3.98
C GLY A 91 12.89 14.29 -5.41
N SER A 92 13.46 15.21 -6.19
CA SER A 92 13.87 14.95 -7.58
C SER A 92 14.94 13.86 -7.72
N ASP A 93 15.66 13.54 -6.65
CA ASP A 93 16.66 12.46 -6.58
C ASP A 93 16.08 11.11 -6.11
N PHE A 94 14.75 10.94 -6.09
CA PHE A 94 14.11 9.73 -5.55
C PHE A 94 14.57 8.43 -6.22
N GLU A 95 14.98 8.46 -7.49
CA GLU A 95 15.48 7.30 -8.21
C GLU A 95 16.77 6.75 -7.57
N GLU A 96 17.63 7.61 -7.01
CA GLU A 96 18.83 7.19 -6.28
C GLU A 96 18.49 6.38 -5.01
N LEU A 97 17.30 6.54 -4.45
CA LEU A 97 16.84 5.85 -3.25
C LEU A 97 16.50 4.38 -3.50
N PHE A 98 16.14 4.01 -4.73
CA PHE A 98 15.76 2.65 -5.10
C PHE A 98 16.83 2.00 -5.98
N ASP A 99 16.82 0.69 -6.06
CA ASP A 99 17.61 -0.06 -7.04
C ASP A 99 16.72 -0.46 -8.22
N ILE A 100 15.47 -0.82 -7.94
CA ILE A 100 14.50 -1.26 -8.96
C ILE A 100 13.17 -0.54 -8.72
N ILE A 101 12.59 0.00 -9.80
CA ILE A 101 11.26 0.63 -9.80
C ILE A 101 10.38 -0.12 -10.80
N ILE A 102 9.28 -0.71 -10.33
CA ILE A 102 8.30 -1.45 -11.14
C ILE A 102 6.96 -0.71 -11.11
N THR A 103 6.48 -0.33 -12.28
CA THR A 103 5.18 0.34 -12.51
C THR A 103 4.25 -0.58 -13.30
N ASN A 104 2.98 -0.20 -13.48
CA ASN A 104 1.95 -1.05 -14.09
C ASN A 104 1.92 -2.48 -13.52
N ALA A 105 2.18 -2.67 -12.22
CA ALA A 105 2.37 -4.01 -11.65
C ALA A 105 1.09 -4.89 -11.62
N LEU A 106 -0.10 -4.33 -11.85
CA LEU A 106 -1.38 -5.08 -11.90
C LEU A 106 -1.67 -5.99 -10.68
N LYS A 107 -1.21 -5.59 -9.48
CA LYS A 107 -1.50 -6.28 -8.21
C LYS A 107 -3.02 -6.44 -8.01
N PRO A 108 -3.53 -7.61 -7.53
CA PRO A 108 -2.78 -8.75 -6.99
C PRO A 108 -2.21 -9.71 -8.04
N GLY A 109 -2.48 -9.51 -9.34
CA GLY A 109 -1.97 -10.34 -10.45
C GLY A 109 -0.50 -10.70 -10.28
N PHE A 110 0.32 -9.68 -10.08
CA PHE A 110 1.77 -9.68 -9.77
C PHE A 110 2.31 -10.76 -8.81
N PHE A 111 1.44 -11.31 -7.96
CA PHE A 111 1.80 -12.28 -6.92
C PHE A 111 1.11 -13.64 -7.11
N SER A 112 0.50 -13.88 -8.27
CA SER A 112 -0.48 -14.95 -8.46
C SER A 112 -0.50 -15.62 -9.85
N LEU A 113 0.15 -15.05 -10.87
CA LEU A 113 0.15 -15.61 -12.22
C LEU A 113 1.35 -16.51 -12.48
N VAL A 114 1.18 -17.47 -13.41
CA VAL A 114 2.26 -18.34 -13.88
C VAL A 114 3.14 -17.53 -14.85
N PRO A 115 4.48 -17.51 -14.71
CA PRO A 115 5.35 -16.50 -15.38
C PRO A 115 5.31 -16.42 -16.92
N GLN A 116 4.73 -17.41 -17.60
CA GLN A 116 4.87 -17.59 -19.05
C GLN A 116 3.95 -16.71 -19.92
N GLN A 117 3.14 -15.82 -19.34
CA GLN A 117 2.16 -15.01 -20.11
C GLN A 117 2.46 -13.51 -20.18
N ARG A 118 3.32 -12.96 -19.31
CA ARG A 118 3.72 -11.54 -19.30
C ARG A 118 5.16 -11.43 -18.78
N PRO A 119 6.15 -11.04 -19.61
CA PRO A 119 7.50 -10.75 -19.14
C PRO A 119 7.62 -9.32 -18.61
N PHE A 120 8.70 -9.03 -17.86
CA PHE A 120 9.09 -7.65 -17.55
C PHE A 120 9.42 -6.87 -18.83
N ARG A 121 9.13 -5.57 -18.84
CA ARG A 121 9.56 -4.63 -19.89
C ARG A 121 10.43 -3.55 -19.27
N THR A 122 11.41 -3.03 -20.01
CA THR A 122 12.10 -1.79 -19.65
C THR A 122 11.26 -0.57 -20.03
N LEU A 123 11.47 0.54 -19.32
CA LEU A 123 10.89 1.83 -19.65
C LEU A 123 11.97 2.81 -20.13
N VAL A 124 11.69 3.52 -21.22
CA VAL A 124 12.48 4.65 -21.72
C VAL A 124 11.51 5.80 -21.98
N ASP A 125 11.75 6.96 -21.36
CA ASP A 125 10.89 8.15 -21.45
C ASP A 125 9.38 7.85 -21.24
N ASP A 126 9.08 7.04 -20.21
CA ASP A 126 7.73 6.54 -19.86
C ASP A 126 7.03 5.68 -20.95
N VAL A 127 7.78 5.15 -21.92
CA VAL A 127 7.33 4.19 -22.94
C VAL A 127 7.89 2.79 -22.66
N GLU A 128 7.04 1.76 -22.74
CA GLU A 128 7.44 0.35 -22.59
C GLU A 128 8.20 -0.15 -23.83
N ASP A 129 9.30 -0.88 -23.61
CA ASP A 129 9.98 -1.62 -24.69
C ASP A 129 9.05 -2.70 -25.27
N SER A 130 9.16 -2.95 -26.58
CA SER A 130 8.44 -4.01 -27.29
C SER A 130 8.94 -5.40 -26.91
N GLU A 131 10.23 -5.54 -26.60
CA GLU A 131 10.82 -6.82 -26.18
C GLU A 131 10.70 -7.07 -24.67
N GLY A 132 10.55 -8.35 -24.31
CA GLY A 132 10.41 -8.78 -22.92
C GLY A 132 11.71 -9.30 -22.32
N LEU A 133 12.02 -8.88 -21.09
CA LEU A 133 13.21 -9.35 -20.36
C LEU A 133 12.95 -10.67 -19.60
N PRO A 134 13.94 -11.59 -19.58
CA PRO A 134 13.82 -12.86 -18.87
C PRO A 134 14.07 -12.75 -17.34
N SER A 135 14.79 -11.73 -16.87
CA SER A 135 14.99 -11.45 -15.44
C SER A 135 15.46 -10.00 -15.17
N LEU A 136 15.44 -9.60 -13.89
CA LEU A 136 15.87 -8.26 -13.42
C LEU A 136 17.36 -8.26 -13.05
N GLU A 137 18.25 -8.09 -14.04
CA GLU A 137 19.71 -8.12 -13.83
C GLU A 137 20.34 -6.77 -13.46
N LYS A 138 19.61 -5.65 -13.57
CA LYS A 138 20.16 -4.28 -13.51
C LYS A 138 19.28 -3.35 -12.67
N PRO A 139 19.86 -2.27 -12.10
CA PRO A 139 19.06 -1.18 -11.56
C PRO A 139 18.30 -0.43 -12.66
N GLY A 140 17.09 0.06 -12.38
CA GLY A 140 16.32 0.88 -13.33
C GLY A 140 14.80 0.76 -13.22
N TRP A 141 14.12 1.27 -14.26
CA TRP A 141 12.67 1.26 -14.40
C TRP A 141 12.17 0.10 -15.25
N TYR A 142 11.10 -0.51 -14.75
CA TYR A 142 10.45 -1.67 -15.35
C TYR A 142 8.93 -1.55 -15.29
N SER A 143 8.25 -2.29 -16.15
CA SER A 143 6.82 -2.52 -16.04
C SER A 143 6.44 -3.99 -16.18
N GLN A 144 5.20 -4.29 -15.80
CA GLN A 144 4.58 -5.63 -15.87
C GLN A 144 5.24 -6.64 -14.89
N GLU A 145 4.87 -7.93 -14.97
CA GLU A 145 5.08 -8.93 -13.92
C GLU A 145 6.23 -9.91 -14.21
N SER A 146 6.86 -10.44 -13.15
CA SER A 146 7.33 -11.84 -13.12
C SER A 146 7.59 -12.32 -11.69
N GLU A 147 7.16 -13.55 -11.41
CA GLU A 147 7.69 -14.51 -10.44
C GLU A 147 8.17 -13.99 -9.06
N LEU A 148 7.36 -14.20 -8.02
CA LEU A 148 7.72 -14.00 -6.61
C LEU A 148 9.09 -14.57 -6.23
N ASP A 149 9.45 -15.75 -6.74
CA ASP A 149 10.72 -16.41 -6.41
C ASP A 149 11.95 -15.68 -6.98
N GLN A 150 11.82 -14.84 -8.01
CA GLN A 150 12.92 -13.96 -8.46
C GLN A 150 13.14 -12.80 -7.47
N ILE A 151 12.06 -12.22 -6.94
CA ILE A 151 12.09 -11.11 -5.98
C ILE A 151 12.53 -11.60 -4.58
N LEU A 152 12.03 -12.76 -4.14
CA LEU A 152 12.32 -13.35 -2.84
C LEU A 152 13.75 -13.89 -2.71
N ARG A 153 14.42 -14.21 -3.83
CA ARG A 153 15.86 -14.55 -3.85
C ARG A 153 16.75 -13.43 -3.28
N CYS A 154 16.28 -12.18 -3.27
CA CYS A 154 17.06 -11.00 -2.86
C CYS A 154 16.91 -10.58 -1.38
N LEU A 155 15.97 -11.13 -0.60
CA LEU A 155 15.50 -10.48 0.64
C LEU A 155 15.45 -11.40 1.88
N LYS A 156 16.31 -11.16 2.88
CA LYS A 156 16.22 -11.79 4.22
C LYS A 156 16.55 -10.85 5.40
N ASN A 157 15.57 -10.71 6.30
CA ASN A 157 15.64 -10.37 7.74
C ASN A 157 16.09 -8.94 8.24
N PRO A 158 15.59 -8.49 9.43
CA PRO A 158 15.21 -7.07 9.70
C PRO A 158 15.78 -6.45 11.04
N THR A 159 15.43 -5.25 11.61
CA THR A 159 14.09 -4.61 11.92
C THR A 159 14.14 -3.03 12.29
N PRO A 160 13.44 -2.34 13.29
CA PRO A 160 13.00 -0.88 13.26
C PRO A 160 13.17 0.08 14.53
N ARG A 161 12.35 1.16 14.73
CA ARG A 161 11.37 1.32 15.89
C ARG A 161 10.22 2.39 15.83
N MET A 162 10.23 3.48 16.64
CA MET A 162 9.19 4.46 17.16
C MET A 162 8.75 5.64 16.22
N LYS A 163 7.61 6.38 16.31
CA LYS A 163 6.28 6.32 17.01
C LYS A 163 5.26 7.30 16.34
N SER A 164 3.97 6.96 16.08
CA SER A 164 2.87 7.91 15.71
C SER A 164 1.42 7.41 16.07
N PRO A 165 0.30 8.16 15.82
CA PRO A 165 -0.99 8.05 16.58
C PRO A 165 -2.21 7.36 15.89
N SER A 166 -3.37 7.33 16.57
CA SER A 166 -4.65 6.71 16.17
C SER A 166 -5.90 7.54 16.58
N ALA A 167 -7.02 7.38 15.85
CA ALA A 167 -8.35 7.95 16.15
C ALA A 167 -9.48 7.06 15.57
N VAL A 168 -10.74 7.27 15.98
CA VAL A 168 -11.93 6.44 15.64
C VAL A 168 -12.95 7.25 14.82
N SER A 169 -13.75 6.60 13.97
CA SER A 169 -14.77 7.27 13.14
C SER A 169 -16.09 7.48 13.88
N ASN A 170 -16.63 8.70 13.82
CA ASN A 170 -17.92 9.04 14.42
C ASN A 170 -19.14 8.46 13.69
N GLN A 171 -18.98 8.06 12.41
CA GLN A 171 -20.07 7.54 11.56
C GLN A 171 -19.98 6.02 11.35
N TRP A 172 -18.76 5.50 11.21
CA TRP A 172 -18.49 4.10 10.83
C TRP A 172 -17.81 3.30 11.94
N GLY A 173 -17.75 3.84 13.16
CA GLY A 173 -17.18 3.18 14.32
C GLY A 173 -15.65 2.98 14.25
N SER A 174 -15.19 1.85 14.78
CA SER A 174 -13.76 1.52 14.84
C SER A 174 -13.39 0.53 13.74
N TYR A 175 -12.40 0.90 12.92
CA TYR A 175 -11.83 0.03 11.89
C TYR A 175 -11.34 -1.34 12.40
N PHE A 176 -11.12 -1.48 13.71
CA PHE A 176 -10.62 -2.70 14.36
C PHE A 176 -11.68 -3.49 15.14
N VAL A 177 -12.77 -2.85 15.55
CA VAL A 177 -13.74 -3.40 16.53
C VAL A 177 -15.14 -2.90 16.22
N ASP A 178 -16.05 -3.83 16.01
CA ASP A 178 -17.49 -3.61 15.92
C ASP A 178 -18.14 -3.75 17.30
N VAL A 179 -19.25 -3.04 17.51
CA VAL A 179 -20.10 -3.16 18.71
C VAL A 179 -21.54 -3.35 18.26
N GLN A 180 -22.08 -4.53 18.50
CA GLN A 180 -23.48 -4.88 18.22
C GLN A 180 -24.31 -4.77 19.50
N LYS A 181 -25.47 -4.12 19.41
CA LYS A 181 -26.40 -3.91 20.53
C LYS A 181 -27.67 -4.72 20.27
N ASN A 182 -27.83 -5.85 20.95
CA ASN A 182 -29.01 -6.71 20.82
C ASN A 182 -29.73 -6.78 22.17
N GLU A 183 -30.98 -6.29 22.21
CA GLU A 183 -31.96 -6.42 23.31
C GLU A 183 -31.48 -6.03 24.75
N GLY A 184 -30.33 -5.36 24.87
CA GLY A 184 -29.75 -4.92 26.14
C GLY A 184 -28.29 -5.33 26.32
N GLU A 185 -27.81 -6.32 25.57
CA GLU A 185 -26.42 -6.78 25.61
C GLU A 185 -25.56 -6.08 24.53
N GLU A 186 -24.35 -5.67 24.91
CA GLU A 186 -23.33 -5.12 24.01
C GLU A 186 -22.29 -6.20 23.65
N THR A 187 -22.55 -6.93 22.58
CA THR A 187 -21.57 -7.87 22.01
C THR A 187 -20.56 -7.11 21.18
N ARG A 188 -19.29 -7.14 21.59
CA ARG A 188 -18.17 -6.63 20.79
C ARG A 188 -17.62 -7.74 19.89
N SER A 189 -17.22 -7.41 18.68
CA SER A 189 -16.53 -8.33 17.77
C SER A 189 -15.36 -7.64 17.05
N LEU A 190 -14.36 -8.42 16.64
CA LEU A 190 -13.27 -7.91 15.80
C LEU A 190 -13.78 -7.71 14.37
N THR A 191 -13.40 -6.61 13.73
CA THR A 191 -13.75 -6.40 12.32
C THR A 191 -13.00 -7.39 11.42
N TRP A 192 -13.53 -7.64 10.21
CA TRP A 192 -12.80 -8.38 9.17
C TRP A 192 -11.43 -7.74 8.88
N CYS A 193 -11.34 -6.41 8.90
CA CYS A 193 -10.08 -5.68 8.73
C CYS A 193 -9.06 -6.00 9.82
N CYS A 194 -9.49 -6.05 11.10
CA CYS A 194 -8.63 -6.45 12.21
C CYS A 194 -8.14 -7.89 12.05
N HIS A 195 -9.07 -8.81 11.71
CA HIS A 195 -8.72 -10.20 11.45
C HIS A 195 -7.68 -10.33 10.31
N SER A 196 -7.88 -9.66 9.17
CA SER A 196 -6.93 -9.71 8.05
C SER A 196 -5.57 -9.12 8.40
N ILE A 197 -5.50 -8.09 9.26
CA ILE A 197 -4.21 -7.58 9.78
C ILE A 197 -3.52 -8.67 10.60
N HIS A 198 -4.21 -9.31 11.55
CA HIS A 198 -3.62 -10.35 12.42
C HIS A 198 -3.23 -11.64 11.67
N THR A 199 -4.01 -12.03 10.66
CA THR A 199 -3.81 -13.30 9.93
C THR A 199 -2.76 -13.19 8.83
N TYR A 200 -2.67 -12.04 8.13
CA TYR A 200 -1.82 -11.91 6.93
C TYR A 200 -0.65 -10.93 7.06
N SER A 201 -0.58 -10.12 8.13
CA SER A 201 0.55 -9.21 8.38
C SER A 201 1.51 -9.80 9.41
N THR A 202 2.80 -9.44 9.31
CA THR A 202 3.77 -9.75 10.39
C THR A 202 3.61 -8.79 11.59
N MET A 203 3.13 -7.57 11.33
CA MET A 203 3.06 -6.42 12.22
C MET A 203 2.23 -5.31 11.52
N ALA A 204 1.82 -4.26 12.24
CA ALA A 204 1.18 -3.08 11.64
C ALA A 204 1.83 -1.78 12.12
N ILE A 205 1.92 -0.78 11.23
CA ILE A 205 2.37 0.59 11.53
C ILE A 205 1.45 1.64 10.91
N PRO A 206 1.24 2.80 11.57
CA PRO A 206 0.42 3.89 11.05
C PRO A 206 1.07 4.66 9.88
N SER A 207 2.41 4.65 9.78
CA SER A 207 3.18 5.26 8.69
C SER A 207 4.64 4.79 8.73
N ILE A 208 5.36 4.89 7.61
CA ILE A 208 6.83 4.70 7.55
C ILE A 208 7.56 5.74 8.42
N GLU A 209 6.98 6.94 8.58
CA GLU A 209 7.45 7.96 9.53
C GLU A 209 7.62 7.40 10.95
N ALA A 210 6.74 6.46 11.36
CA ALA A 210 6.78 5.85 12.68
C ALA A 210 7.85 4.75 12.84
N ILE A 211 8.74 4.55 11.85
CA ILE A 211 9.86 3.59 11.91
C ILE A 211 11.21 4.14 11.42
N ALA A 212 11.27 5.40 10.96
CA ALA A 212 12.39 5.91 10.14
C ALA A 212 13.66 6.31 10.91
N ASP A 213 13.57 7.00 12.05
CA ASP A 213 14.74 7.56 12.79
C ASP A 213 15.59 6.52 13.56
N LEU A 214 15.63 5.25 13.11
CA LEU A 214 15.87 4.11 14.00
C LEU A 214 16.83 3.03 13.48
N PRO A 215 17.41 2.19 14.37
CA PRO A 215 18.36 1.15 13.98
C PRO A 215 17.72 0.11 13.06
N LEU A 216 18.48 -0.31 12.05
CA LEU A 216 18.06 -1.30 11.04
C LEU A 216 18.04 -2.75 11.57
N ASP A 217 18.35 -2.95 12.86
CA ASP A 217 18.65 -4.25 13.50
C ASP A 217 17.96 -4.47 14.87
N PHE A 218 17.29 -3.44 15.42
CA PHE A 218 16.38 -3.57 16.59
C PHE A 218 15.23 -4.56 16.25
N LYS A 219 14.38 -4.97 17.21
CA LYS A 219 13.41 -6.09 17.02
C LYS A 219 11.95 -5.71 17.32
N PHE A 220 11.07 -5.80 16.31
CA PHE A 220 9.61 -5.72 16.49
C PHE A 220 9.07 -6.94 17.27
N GLN A 221 7.98 -6.73 18.01
CA GLN A 221 7.02 -7.81 18.29
C GLN A 221 6.17 -8.06 17.03
N ARG A 222 5.78 -9.32 16.81
CA ARG A 222 4.98 -9.76 15.67
C ARG A 222 3.57 -10.16 16.11
N PHE A 223 2.61 -10.09 15.20
CA PHE A 223 1.32 -10.78 15.38
C PHE A 223 1.56 -12.29 15.56
N SER A 224 0.79 -12.92 16.45
CA SER A 224 0.89 -14.34 16.78
C SER A 224 -0.34 -14.76 17.60
N SER A 225 -0.76 -16.03 17.49
CA SER A 225 -1.98 -16.54 18.15
C SER A 225 -1.79 -16.89 19.63
N ASP A 226 -0.55 -16.98 20.12
CA ASP A 226 -0.18 -17.20 21.52
C ASP A 226 -0.10 -15.91 22.35
N LYS A 227 -0.43 -14.74 21.77
CA LYS A 227 -0.19 -13.42 22.38
C LYS A 227 -1.46 -12.56 22.43
N PRO A 228 -1.50 -11.56 23.34
CA PRO A 228 -2.57 -10.56 23.38
C PRO A 228 -2.76 -9.88 22.01
N ILE A 229 -4.00 -9.55 21.66
CA ILE A 229 -4.35 -8.94 20.36
C ILE A 229 -3.76 -7.53 20.20
N THR A 230 -3.39 -6.88 21.30
CA THR A 230 -2.58 -5.66 21.28
C THR A 230 -1.15 -5.85 20.75
N THR A 231 -0.63 -7.08 20.71
CA THR A 231 0.73 -7.39 20.24
C THR A 231 0.84 -7.30 18.72
N GLY A 232 1.99 -6.85 18.20
CA GLY A 232 2.27 -6.76 16.75
C GLY A 232 1.88 -5.40 16.14
N TYR A 233 0.99 -4.65 16.80
CA TYR A 233 0.83 -3.22 16.53
C TYR A 233 2.06 -2.45 16.97
N TYR A 234 2.54 -1.60 16.09
CA TYR A 234 3.63 -0.69 16.37
C TYR A 234 3.24 0.74 15.97
N PRO A 235 3.39 1.75 16.84
CA PRO A 235 4.12 1.73 18.12
C PRO A 235 3.32 1.37 19.36
N ARG A 236 2.01 1.38 19.22
CA ARG A 236 1.03 1.12 20.26
C ARG A 236 -0.20 0.53 19.57
N PRO A 237 -1.05 -0.20 20.30
CA PRO A 237 -2.30 -0.68 19.74
C PRO A 237 -3.25 0.50 19.48
N PRO A 238 -4.18 0.34 18.51
CA PRO A 238 -5.34 1.20 18.36
C PRO A 238 -6.14 1.31 19.68
N ASP A 239 -6.70 2.49 19.95
CA ASP A 239 -7.42 2.78 21.20
C ASP A 239 -8.65 1.89 21.41
N SER A 240 -9.26 1.39 20.34
CA SER A 240 -10.38 0.44 20.40
C SER A 240 -9.96 -0.99 20.76
N LEU A 241 -8.71 -1.38 20.50
CA LEU A 241 -8.15 -2.68 20.94
C LEU A 241 -7.56 -2.61 22.36
N LEU A 242 -7.09 -1.43 22.81
CA LEU A 242 -6.78 -1.21 24.23
C LEU A 242 -8.04 -1.38 25.09
N LYS A 243 -9.12 -0.68 24.74
CA LYS A 243 -10.45 -0.80 25.39
C LYS A 243 -11.13 -2.15 25.21
N TRP A 244 -10.55 -3.05 24.41
CA TRP A 244 -10.98 -4.45 24.31
C TRP A 244 -10.35 -5.30 25.41
N GLU A 245 -9.04 -5.16 25.65
CA GLU A 245 -8.31 -5.95 26.67
C GLU A 245 -8.49 -5.44 28.12
N GLU A 246 -9.08 -4.26 28.30
CA GLU A 246 -9.42 -3.67 29.62
C GLU A 246 -10.75 -4.20 30.22
N ASN A 247 -11.46 -5.10 29.51
CA ASN A 247 -12.83 -5.56 29.78
C ASN A 247 -12.94 -7.10 29.86
#